data_AF-A0A386UU38-F1
#
_entry.id   AF-A0A386UU38-F1
#
_cell.length_a   1.000
_cell.length_b   1.000
_cell.length_c   1.000
_cell.angle_alpha   90.00
_cell.angle_beta   90.00
_cell.angle_gamma   90.00
#
_symmetry.space_group_name_H-M   'P 1'
#
loop_
_entity.id
_entity.type
_entity.pdbx_description
1 polymer ?
#
loop_
_entity_poly.entity_id
_entity_poly.type
_entity_poly.pdbx_seq_one_letter_code
_entity_poly.pdbx_strand_id
1 'polypeptide(L)'
;MTPIFHTLCLTMALSLPALSREADNPDHRGTATVIDGDTIEIHGIRIRLNGIDAPESAQPCRDARGKTWRCGQQAALALSDRIARRSVSCRPTGTDRYGRVVADCFAAGETLNRWMVGQGWAVAYRTYSTAYVDAEDSARSAGRGIWQGRFEMPWDWRTGRRGAPIPAPLSRLLELAGRDWSCSPRKTCSAIGSCEEANWYLQNCAWGGKLDRDNDGIPCESLC
;
A
#
# COMPACT_ATOMS: atom_id res chain seq x y z
N MET A 1 7.16 89.48 0.66
CA MET A 1 6.59 88.29 -0.02
C MET A 1 7.69 87.25 -0.13
N THR A 2 7.77 86.30 0.81
CA THR A 2 8.60 85.09 0.74
C THR A 2 7.94 84.04 1.63
N PRO A 3 7.42 82.91 1.10
CA PRO A 3 6.83 81.88 1.94
C PRO A 3 7.90 80.90 2.43
N ILE A 4 7.86 80.62 3.73
CA ILE A 4 8.68 79.60 4.41
C ILE A 4 7.89 78.29 4.34
N PHE A 5 8.40 77.29 3.64
CA PHE A 5 7.83 75.93 3.64
C PHE A 5 8.51 75.10 4.73
N HIS A 6 7.75 74.69 5.74
CA HIS A 6 8.16 73.67 6.71
C HIS A 6 8.03 72.28 6.09
N THR A 7 9.16 71.59 5.88
CA THR A 7 9.19 70.19 5.44
C THR A 7 9.02 69.28 6.66
N LEU A 8 7.82 68.72 6.81
CA LEU A 8 7.53 67.68 7.80
C LEU A 8 8.07 66.34 7.28
N CYS A 9 9.18 65.85 7.85
CA CYS A 9 9.78 64.58 7.45
C CYS A 9 9.14 63.42 8.23
N LEU A 10 8.18 62.74 7.60
CA LEU A 10 7.47 61.59 8.16
C LEU A 10 8.35 60.33 8.04
N THR A 11 9.02 59.95 9.11
CA THR A 11 9.83 58.72 9.16
C THR A 11 8.90 57.50 9.27
N MET A 12 8.63 56.86 8.14
CA MET A 12 7.86 55.63 8.04
C MET A 12 8.75 54.45 8.48
N ALA A 13 8.52 53.94 9.70
CA ALA A 13 9.23 52.76 10.21
C ALA A 13 8.77 51.51 9.44
N LEU A 14 9.61 51.02 8.52
CA LEU A 14 9.42 49.77 7.80
C LEU A 14 9.67 48.60 8.76
N SER A 15 8.59 48.03 9.28
CA SER A 15 8.60 46.74 9.97
C SER A 15 8.88 45.63 8.96
N LEU A 16 10.12 45.13 8.95
CA LEU A 16 10.52 43.95 8.17
C LEU A 16 9.79 42.72 8.73
N PRO A 17 9.00 41.99 7.92
CA PRO A 17 8.46 40.71 8.36
C PRO A 17 9.63 39.73 8.53
N ALA A 18 9.78 39.20 9.74
CA ALA A 18 10.69 38.10 10.00
C ALA A 18 10.22 36.87 9.19
N LEU A 19 10.90 36.57 8.09
CA LEU A 19 10.75 35.27 7.43
C LEU A 19 11.26 34.22 8.43
N SER A 20 10.34 33.49 9.07
CA SER A 20 10.68 32.27 9.80
C SER A 20 11.28 31.28 8.81
N ARG A 21 12.61 31.13 8.86
CA ARG A 21 13.34 30.12 8.10
C ARG A 21 13.05 28.79 8.79
N GLU A 22 12.11 28.03 8.24
CA GLU A 22 11.80 26.68 8.72
C GLU A 22 13.11 25.89 8.74
N ALA A 23 13.51 25.45 9.93
CA ALA A 23 14.85 24.93 10.19
C ALA A 23 15.10 23.70 9.30
N ASP A 24 15.88 23.93 8.27
CA ASP A 24 16.23 22.94 7.29
C ASP A 24 17.26 22.00 7.92
N ASN A 25 16.82 20.82 8.36
CA ASN A 25 17.72 19.87 9.01
C ASN A 25 18.73 19.33 7.96
N PRO A 26 20.03 19.64 8.05
CA PRO A 26 21.02 19.21 7.07
C PRO A 26 21.10 17.68 6.94
N ASP A 27 20.69 16.94 7.96
CA ASP A 27 20.76 15.48 7.99
C ASP A 27 19.82 14.79 6.98
N HIS A 28 18.83 15.51 6.45
CA HIS A 28 17.86 14.97 5.48
C HIS A 28 18.02 15.56 4.08
N ARG A 29 19.20 16.12 3.80
CA ARG A 29 19.57 16.65 2.49
C ARG A 29 20.88 16.04 1.99
N GLY A 30 20.92 15.69 0.72
CA GLY A 30 22.16 15.19 0.10
C GLY A 30 21.93 14.20 -1.02
N THR A 31 22.98 13.46 -1.35
CA THR A 31 22.90 12.34 -2.28
C THR A 31 22.09 11.21 -1.64
N ALA A 32 21.03 10.78 -2.31
CA ALA A 32 20.20 9.68 -1.86
C ALA A 32 20.60 8.36 -2.52
N THR A 33 20.67 7.30 -1.72
CA THR A 33 20.66 5.91 -2.22
C THR A 33 19.23 5.41 -2.21
N VAL A 34 18.77 4.83 -3.32
CA VAL A 34 17.43 4.23 -3.39
C VAL A 34 17.50 2.79 -2.86
N ILE A 35 16.65 2.47 -1.88
CA ILE A 35 16.56 1.13 -1.28
C ILE A 35 15.46 0.32 -1.98
N ASP A 36 14.29 0.93 -2.17
CA ASP A 36 13.13 0.38 -2.88
C ASP A 36 12.25 1.52 -3.44
N GLY A 37 11.03 1.21 -3.91
CA GLY A 37 10.14 2.18 -4.55
C GLY A 37 9.55 3.25 -3.62
N ASP A 38 9.70 3.14 -2.30
CA ASP A 38 9.23 4.17 -1.36
C ASP A 38 10.22 4.48 -0.22
N THR A 39 11.43 3.91 -0.27
CA THR A 39 12.47 4.12 0.75
C THR A 39 13.78 4.55 0.11
N ILE A 40 14.35 5.63 0.64
CA ILE A 40 15.69 6.13 0.31
C ILE A 40 16.56 6.21 1.57
N GLU A 41 17.86 6.37 1.37
CA GLU A 41 18.83 6.59 2.44
C GLU A 41 19.69 7.82 2.13
N ILE A 42 19.83 8.72 3.10
CA ILE A 42 20.70 9.89 3.03
C ILE A 42 21.60 9.87 4.27
N HIS A 43 22.91 9.85 4.07
CA HIS A 43 23.91 9.84 5.16
C HIS A 43 23.66 8.76 6.23
N GLY A 44 23.21 7.56 5.82
CA GLY A 44 22.91 6.44 6.74
C GLY A 44 21.53 6.51 7.40
N ILE A 45 20.73 7.55 7.14
CA ILE A 45 19.37 7.70 7.65
C ILE A 45 18.39 7.15 6.62
N ARG A 46 17.63 6.11 7.00
CA ARG A 46 16.53 5.57 6.19
C ARG A 46 15.30 6.46 6.29
N ILE A 47 14.80 6.84 5.12
CA ILE A 47 13.67 7.74 4.94
C ILE A 47 12.61 7.03 4.09
N ARG A 48 11.43 6.81 4.65
CA ARG A 48 10.23 6.36 3.93
C ARG A 48 9.49 7.57 3.38
N LEU A 49 9.12 7.50 2.12
CA LEU A 49 8.28 8.49 1.46
C LEU A 49 6.89 8.49 2.10
N ASN A 50 6.53 9.63 2.69
CA ASN A 50 5.25 9.88 3.30
C ASN A 50 4.08 9.66 2.34
N GLY A 51 2.99 9.06 2.83
CA GLY A 51 1.69 9.01 2.15
C GLY A 51 1.60 8.10 0.92
N ILE A 52 2.65 7.34 0.60
CA ILE A 52 2.66 6.42 -0.55
C ILE A 52 3.05 5.01 -0.11
N ASP A 53 2.78 4.05 -0.99
CA ASP A 53 3.20 2.66 -0.83
C ASP A 53 3.61 2.11 -2.20
N ALA A 54 4.86 1.71 -2.36
CA ALA A 54 5.35 1.13 -3.61
C ALA A 54 5.28 -0.41 -3.57
N PRO A 55 5.20 -1.09 -4.72
CA PRO A 55 5.35 -2.55 -4.74
C PRO A 55 6.68 -2.96 -4.09
N GLU A 56 6.65 -3.97 -3.23
CA GLU A 56 7.86 -4.45 -2.55
C GLU A 56 8.89 -4.91 -3.59
N SER A 57 10.19 -4.81 -3.29
CA SER A 57 11.26 -5.11 -4.26
C SER A 57 11.14 -6.48 -4.94
N ALA A 58 10.61 -7.49 -4.23
CA ALA A 58 10.37 -8.84 -4.74
C ALA A 58 8.98 -9.06 -5.34
N GLN A 59 8.08 -8.08 -5.25
CA GLN A 59 6.70 -8.19 -5.68
C GLN A 59 6.59 -8.24 -7.21
N PRO A 60 5.93 -9.27 -7.76
CA PRO A 60 5.63 -9.35 -9.19
C PRO A 60 4.33 -8.62 -9.53
N CYS A 61 4.26 -8.10 -10.77
CA CYS A 61 3.03 -7.61 -11.39
C CYS A 61 2.81 -8.31 -12.73
N ARG A 62 1.62 -8.18 -13.31
CA ARG A 62 1.29 -8.64 -14.66
C ARG A 62 1.02 -7.45 -15.57
N ASP A 63 1.58 -7.45 -16.77
CA ASP A 63 1.30 -6.43 -17.78
C ASP A 63 -0.09 -6.66 -18.44
N ALA A 64 -0.47 -5.80 -19.38
CA ALA A 64 -1.73 -5.92 -20.13
C ALA A 64 -1.89 -7.26 -20.87
N ARG A 65 -0.78 -7.94 -21.19
CA ARG A 65 -0.74 -9.26 -21.85
C ARG A 65 -0.69 -10.42 -20.85
N GLY A 66 -0.74 -10.13 -19.56
CA GLY A 66 -0.68 -11.13 -18.49
C GLY A 66 0.74 -11.63 -18.17
N LYS A 67 1.78 -11.08 -18.80
CA LYS A 67 3.17 -11.45 -18.57
C LYS A 67 3.64 -10.90 -17.22
N THR A 68 4.24 -11.77 -16.42
CA THR A 68 4.83 -11.38 -15.13
C THR A 68 6.09 -10.53 -15.33
N TRP A 69 6.21 -9.44 -14.55
CA TRP A 69 7.36 -8.55 -14.54
C TRP A 69 7.66 -8.05 -13.12
N ARG A 70 8.90 -7.60 -12.89
CA ARG A 70 9.44 -7.21 -11.58
C ARG A 70 9.09 -5.75 -11.24
N CYS A 71 7.82 -5.48 -10.95
CA CYS A 71 7.36 -4.11 -10.74
C CYS A 71 7.98 -3.40 -9.55
N GLY A 72 8.26 -4.08 -8.43
CA GLY A 72 8.97 -3.46 -7.31
C GLY A 72 10.37 -2.99 -7.68
N GLN A 73 11.13 -3.82 -8.41
CA GLN A 73 12.43 -3.42 -8.94
C GLN A 73 12.31 -2.23 -9.91
N GLN A 74 11.31 -2.24 -10.81
CA GLN A 74 11.10 -1.14 -11.74
C GLN A 74 10.69 0.16 -11.04
N ALA A 75 9.92 0.10 -9.96
CA ALA A 75 9.58 1.27 -9.15
C ALA A 75 10.83 1.87 -8.49
N ALA A 76 11.72 1.03 -7.92
CA ALA A 76 13.00 1.50 -7.37
C ALA A 76 13.90 2.13 -8.45
N LEU A 77 13.99 1.52 -9.63
CA LEU A 77 14.74 2.08 -10.76
C LEU A 77 14.15 3.42 -11.22
N ALA A 78 12.83 3.53 -11.33
CA ALA A 78 12.16 4.77 -11.70
C ALA A 78 12.43 5.89 -10.68
N LEU A 79 12.43 5.58 -9.39
CA LEU A 79 12.80 6.54 -8.34
C LEU A 79 14.28 6.95 -8.46
N SER A 80 15.17 6.00 -8.70
CA SER A 80 16.61 6.26 -8.93
C SER A 80 16.82 7.17 -10.14
N ASP A 81 16.18 6.88 -11.27
CA ASP A 81 16.25 7.71 -12.47
C ASP A 81 15.65 9.09 -12.24
N ARG A 82 14.55 9.15 -11.46
CA ARG A 82 13.92 10.42 -11.10
C ARG A 82 14.79 11.27 -10.21
N ILE A 83 15.59 10.70 -9.32
CA ILE A 83 16.57 11.44 -8.51
C ILE A 83 17.80 11.78 -9.38
N ALA A 84 18.26 10.84 -10.19
CA ALA A 84 19.48 10.90 -10.98
C ALA A 84 20.68 11.32 -10.09
N ARG A 85 21.46 12.32 -10.52
CA ARG A 85 22.59 12.88 -9.75
C ARG A 85 22.21 14.12 -8.92
N ARG A 86 20.91 14.38 -8.72
CA ARG A 86 20.46 15.58 -8.02
C ARG A 86 20.47 15.35 -6.51
N SER A 87 20.70 16.44 -5.76
CA SER A 87 20.51 16.43 -4.31
C SER A 87 19.02 16.28 -3.98
N VAL A 88 18.73 15.42 -3.02
CA VAL A 88 17.38 15.23 -2.47
C VAL A 88 17.27 16.03 -1.18
N SER A 89 16.10 16.60 -0.95
CA SER A 89 15.73 17.25 0.30
C SER A 89 14.47 16.62 0.84
N CYS A 90 14.50 16.13 2.08
CA CYS A 90 13.34 15.53 2.73
C CYS A 90 12.91 16.38 3.93
N ARG A 91 11.60 16.69 3.99
CA ARG A 91 10.96 17.34 5.14
C ARG A 91 10.28 16.27 5.99
N PRO A 92 10.79 15.96 7.19
CA PRO A 92 10.19 14.95 8.05
C PRO A 92 8.76 15.31 8.46
N THR A 93 7.90 14.30 8.52
CA THR A 93 6.53 14.37 9.02
C THR A 93 6.32 13.46 10.23
N GLY A 94 7.26 12.56 10.51
CA GLY A 94 7.25 11.68 11.67
C GLY A 94 8.28 10.57 11.57
N THR A 95 8.09 9.53 12.38
CA THR A 95 8.92 8.32 12.41
C THR A 95 7.98 7.11 12.42
N ASP A 96 8.30 6.09 11.63
CA ASP A 96 7.49 4.87 11.61
C ASP A 96 7.86 3.89 12.75
N ARG A 97 7.08 2.82 12.90
CA ARG A 97 7.31 1.80 13.94
C ARG A 97 8.66 1.07 13.85
N TYR A 98 9.35 1.19 12.72
CA TYR A 98 10.65 0.57 12.45
C TYR A 98 11.81 1.53 12.65
N GLY A 99 11.54 2.77 13.11
CA GLY A 99 12.55 3.78 13.33
C GLY A 99 13.00 4.52 12.07
N ARG A 100 12.30 4.35 10.93
CA ARG A 100 12.59 5.14 9.71
C ARG A 100 11.94 6.51 9.83
N VAL A 101 12.65 7.53 9.35
CA VAL A 101 12.06 8.85 9.17
C VAL A 101 10.97 8.76 8.09
N VAL A 102 9.81 9.34 8.34
CA VAL A 102 8.75 9.49 7.32
C VAL A 102 8.79 10.93 6.82
N ALA A 103 8.85 11.15 5.51
CA ALA A 103 9.07 12.50 4.97
C ALA A 103 8.44 12.74 3.58
N ASP A 104 8.15 14.01 3.29
CA ASP A 104 7.95 14.49 1.93
C ASP A 104 9.32 14.83 1.34
N CYS A 105 9.72 14.14 0.27
CA CYS A 105 11.03 14.30 -0.34
C CYS A 105 10.95 14.97 -1.70
N PHE A 106 11.95 15.78 -2.03
CA PHE A 106 11.99 16.63 -3.19
C PHE A 106 13.31 16.49 -3.94
N ALA A 107 13.24 16.47 -5.26
CA ALA A 107 14.41 16.57 -6.13
C ALA A 107 14.10 17.56 -7.27
N ALA A 108 15.00 18.51 -7.50
CA ALA A 108 14.78 19.61 -8.47
C ALA A 108 13.45 20.37 -8.27
N GLY A 109 13.03 20.58 -7.01
CA GLY A 109 11.82 21.36 -6.68
C GLY A 109 10.50 20.61 -6.82
N GLU A 110 10.51 19.36 -7.29
CA GLU A 110 9.29 18.53 -7.37
C GLU A 110 9.29 17.45 -6.29
N THR A 111 8.10 17.14 -5.79
CA THR A 111 7.88 16.06 -4.83
C THR A 111 8.05 14.69 -5.49
N LEU A 112 8.97 13.89 -4.95
CA LEU A 112 9.19 12.50 -5.34
C LEU A 112 7.95 11.66 -5.01
N ASN A 113 7.33 11.90 -3.87
CA ASN A 113 6.14 11.17 -3.40
C ASN A 113 5.00 11.25 -4.43
N ARG A 114 4.62 12.47 -4.84
CA ARG A 114 3.58 12.68 -5.86
C ARG A 114 4.01 12.15 -7.22
N TRP A 115 5.28 12.32 -7.59
CA TRP A 115 5.78 11.83 -8.87
C TRP A 115 5.69 10.30 -8.96
N MET A 116 6.08 9.58 -7.91
CA MET A 116 5.99 8.12 -7.85
C MET A 116 4.55 7.64 -8.06
N VAL A 117 3.59 8.26 -7.37
CA VAL A 117 2.17 7.92 -7.54
C VAL A 117 1.66 8.31 -8.92
N GLY A 118 1.98 9.52 -9.38
CA GLY A 118 1.53 10.04 -10.68
C GLY A 118 2.10 9.30 -11.88
N GLN A 119 3.26 8.66 -11.75
CA GLN A 119 3.82 7.78 -12.78
C GLN A 119 3.40 6.31 -12.63
N GLY A 120 2.60 5.98 -11.60
CA GLY A 120 2.12 4.63 -11.35
C GLY A 120 3.19 3.70 -10.78
N TRP A 121 4.20 4.22 -10.10
CA TRP A 121 5.23 3.41 -9.42
C TRP A 121 4.91 3.18 -7.94
N ALA A 122 3.92 3.88 -7.40
CA ALA A 122 3.36 3.68 -6.07
C ALA A 122 1.85 3.94 -6.08
N VAL A 123 1.17 3.45 -5.05
CA VAL A 123 -0.24 3.73 -4.76
C VAL A 123 -0.34 4.79 -3.67
N ALA A 124 -1.47 5.50 -3.61
CA ALA A 124 -1.73 6.45 -2.53
C ALA A 124 -2.07 5.69 -1.24
N TYR A 125 -1.32 5.92 -0.17
CA TYR A 125 -1.56 5.22 1.08
C TYR A 125 -2.57 5.96 1.96
N ARG A 126 -3.85 5.79 1.64
CA ARG A 126 -4.99 6.55 2.18
C ARG A 126 -5.14 6.49 3.71
N THR A 127 -4.60 5.45 4.35
CA THR A 127 -4.55 5.36 5.82
C THR A 127 -3.73 6.48 6.46
N TYR A 128 -2.72 6.99 5.75
CA TYR A 128 -1.78 8.00 6.26
C TYR A 128 -1.93 9.36 5.59
N SER A 129 -2.34 9.41 4.32
CA SER A 129 -2.50 10.66 3.60
C SER A 129 -3.45 10.53 2.41
N THR A 130 -4.23 11.59 2.17
CA THR A 130 -5.04 11.75 0.95
C THR A 130 -4.36 12.62 -0.11
N ALA A 131 -3.17 13.14 0.17
CA ALA A 131 -2.49 14.15 -0.64
C ALA A 131 -2.13 13.69 -2.07
N TYR A 132 -2.18 12.40 -2.35
CA TYR A 132 -1.76 11.80 -3.63
C TYR A 132 -2.87 11.02 -4.33
N VAL A 133 -4.11 11.07 -3.83
CA VAL A 133 -5.26 10.36 -4.43
C VAL A 133 -5.52 10.83 -5.86
N ASP A 134 -5.45 12.13 -6.10
CA ASP A 134 -5.61 12.73 -7.43
C ASP A 134 -4.54 12.25 -8.42
N ALA A 135 -3.28 12.16 -7.95
CA ALA A 135 -2.18 11.64 -8.75
C ALA A 135 -2.38 10.14 -9.07
N GLU A 136 -2.89 9.36 -8.11
CA GLU A 136 -3.21 7.94 -8.30
C GLU A 136 -4.31 7.76 -9.35
N ASP A 137 -5.39 8.53 -9.25
CA ASP A 137 -6.51 8.48 -10.19
C ASP A 137 -6.07 8.87 -11.62
N SER A 138 -5.15 9.84 -11.75
CA SER A 138 -4.53 10.19 -13.03
C SER A 138 -3.65 9.06 -13.58
N ALA A 139 -2.83 8.41 -12.75
CA ALA A 139 -1.99 7.30 -13.16
C ALA A 139 -2.82 6.08 -13.58
N ARG A 140 -3.91 5.80 -12.84
CA ARG A 140 -4.85 4.72 -13.12
C ARG A 140 -5.57 4.94 -14.44
N SER A 141 -6.16 6.12 -14.64
CA SER A 141 -6.88 6.44 -15.88
C SER A 141 -5.98 6.42 -17.11
N ALA A 142 -4.71 6.77 -16.96
CA ALA A 142 -3.71 6.73 -18.02
C ALA A 142 -2.98 5.37 -18.16
N GLY A 143 -3.29 4.37 -17.32
CA GLY A 143 -2.66 3.05 -17.37
C GLY A 143 -1.14 3.07 -17.16
N ARG A 144 -0.62 3.98 -16.32
CA ARG A 144 0.83 4.14 -16.11
C ARG A 144 1.39 3.14 -15.10
N GLY A 145 2.64 2.72 -15.31
CA GLY A 145 3.38 1.90 -14.36
C GLY A 145 2.63 0.61 -14.01
N ILE A 146 2.38 0.37 -12.73
CA ILE A 146 1.64 -0.81 -12.25
C ILE A 146 0.18 -0.85 -12.73
N TRP A 147 -0.40 0.30 -13.09
CA TRP A 147 -1.77 0.40 -13.61
C TRP A 147 -1.92 -0.07 -15.06
N GLN A 148 -0.82 -0.40 -15.76
CA GLN A 148 -0.87 -0.96 -17.12
C GLN A 148 -1.44 -2.38 -17.18
N GLY A 149 -1.63 -3.03 -16.02
CA GLY A 149 -2.10 -4.41 -15.94
C GLY A 149 -2.64 -4.75 -14.56
N ARG A 150 -2.34 -5.95 -14.09
CA ARG A 150 -2.85 -6.46 -12.80
C ARG A 150 -1.73 -6.57 -11.79
N PHE A 151 -2.02 -6.17 -10.56
CA PHE A 151 -1.11 -6.27 -9.43
C PHE A 151 -1.90 -6.45 -8.14
N GLU A 152 -1.23 -6.95 -7.12
CA GLU A 152 -1.73 -6.98 -5.74
C GLU A 152 -1.33 -5.66 -5.04
N MET A 153 -2.16 -5.11 -4.18
CA MET A 153 -1.77 -3.88 -3.46
C MET A 153 -0.56 -4.18 -2.55
N PRO A 154 0.42 -3.28 -2.40
CA PRO A 154 1.67 -3.63 -1.71
C PRO A 154 1.47 -4.02 -0.24
N TRP A 155 0.49 -3.41 0.45
CA TRP A 155 0.12 -3.83 1.81
C TRP A 155 -0.50 -5.24 1.89
N ASP A 156 -1.22 -5.69 0.85
CA ASP A 156 -1.77 -7.04 0.81
C ASP A 156 -0.64 -8.06 0.59
N TRP A 157 0.28 -7.77 -0.33
CA TRP A 157 1.49 -8.55 -0.56
C TRP A 157 2.33 -8.71 0.73
N ARG A 158 2.56 -7.63 1.48
CA ARG A 158 3.30 -7.66 2.76
C ARG A 158 2.66 -8.51 3.84
N THR A 159 1.33 -8.54 3.90
CA THR A 159 0.61 -9.26 4.97
C THR A 159 0.43 -10.75 4.65
N GLY A 160 0.93 -11.22 3.50
CA GLY A 160 0.77 -12.60 3.06
C GLY A 160 -0.70 -13.00 2.91
N ARG A 161 -1.61 -12.03 2.79
CA ARG A 161 -3.04 -12.29 2.60
C ARG A 161 -3.27 -12.78 1.17
N ARG A 162 -3.15 -14.11 1.02
CA ARG A 162 -3.93 -15.01 0.14
C ARG A 162 -4.78 -14.29 -0.93
N GLY A 163 -4.13 -13.68 -1.91
CA GLY A 163 -4.76 -12.85 -2.94
C GLY A 163 -4.27 -13.13 -4.36
N ALA A 164 -3.42 -14.13 -4.56
CA ALA A 164 -3.25 -14.68 -5.91
C ALA A 164 -4.63 -15.21 -6.36
N PRO A 165 -5.15 -14.82 -7.54
CA PRO A 165 -6.26 -15.54 -8.14
C PRO A 165 -5.81 -16.99 -8.19
N ILE A 166 -6.57 -17.87 -7.54
CA ILE A 166 -6.39 -19.29 -7.70
C ILE A 166 -6.40 -19.54 -9.22
N PRO A 167 -5.38 -20.21 -9.80
CA PRO A 167 -5.36 -20.48 -11.23
C PRO A 167 -6.71 -21.06 -11.66
N ALA A 168 -7.27 -20.63 -12.79
CA ALA A 168 -8.60 -21.07 -13.23
C ALA A 168 -8.88 -22.59 -13.11
N PRO A 169 -7.89 -23.49 -13.32
CA PRO A 169 -8.07 -24.91 -13.05
C PRO A 169 -8.31 -25.22 -11.56
N LEU A 170 -7.54 -24.60 -10.68
CA LEU A 170 -7.63 -24.78 -9.24
C LEU A 170 -8.82 -24.00 -8.63
N SER A 171 -9.27 -22.90 -9.25
CA SER A 171 -10.46 -22.17 -8.79
C SER A 171 -11.72 -22.97 -9.10
N ARG A 172 -11.78 -23.60 -10.29
CA ARG A 172 -12.83 -24.56 -10.62
C ARG A 172 -12.74 -25.80 -9.75
N LEU A 173 -11.53 -26.26 -9.39
CA LEU A 173 -11.34 -27.36 -8.45
C LEU A 173 -11.78 -27.00 -7.03
N LEU A 174 -11.64 -25.74 -6.62
CA LEU A 174 -12.09 -25.21 -5.33
C LEU A 174 -13.59 -24.86 -5.30
N GLU A 175 -14.19 -24.48 -6.43
CA GLU A 175 -15.65 -24.38 -6.59
C GLU A 175 -16.30 -25.77 -6.62
N LEU A 176 -15.66 -26.75 -7.27
CA LEU A 176 -16.03 -28.18 -7.16
C LEU A 176 -15.77 -28.75 -5.76
N ALA A 177 -14.79 -28.18 -5.04
CA ALA A 177 -14.55 -28.48 -3.62
C ALA A 177 -15.35 -27.56 -2.68
N GLY A 178 -16.20 -26.69 -3.22
CA GLY A 178 -17.35 -26.09 -2.54
C GLY A 178 -18.40 -27.17 -2.47
N ARG A 179 -18.37 -27.90 -1.37
CA ARG A 179 -18.87 -29.27 -1.24
C ARG A 179 -20.36 -29.39 -1.61
N ASP A 180 -20.66 -30.22 -2.62
CA ASP A 180 -21.99 -30.75 -2.94
C ASP A 180 -22.46 -31.71 -1.84
N TRP A 181 -22.64 -31.22 -0.62
CA TRP A 181 -23.30 -31.97 0.43
C TRP A 181 -24.80 -31.75 0.31
N SER A 182 -25.52 -32.85 0.18
CA SER A 182 -26.98 -32.87 0.11
C SER A 182 -27.53 -33.69 1.26
N CYS A 183 -28.71 -33.31 1.76
CA CYS A 183 -29.43 -34.09 2.77
C CYS A 183 -30.01 -35.41 2.24
N SER A 184 -29.79 -35.72 0.97
CA SER A 184 -30.23 -36.95 0.31
C SER A 184 -29.12 -37.49 -0.57
N PRO A 185 -28.73 -38.77 -0.44
CA PRO A 185 -29.27 -39.74 0.52
C PRO A 185 -28.82 -39.45 1.96
N ARG A 186 -29.59 -39.96 2.95
CA ARG A 186 -29.20 -39.87 4.36
C ARG A 186 -27.93 -40.68 4.60
N LYS A 187 -26.96 -40.09 5.31
CA LYS A 187 -25.72 -40.75 5.73
C LYS A 187 -25.71 -41.07 7.22
N THR A 188 -24.88 -42.05 7.59
CA THR A 188 -24.51 -42.41 8.97
C THR A 188 -23.05 -42.06 9.20
N CYS A 189 -22.59 -41.98 10.46
CA CYS A 189 -21.20 -41.62 10.77
C CYS A 189 -20.13 -42.47 10.07
N SER A 190 -20.42 -43.75 9.83
CA SER A 190 -19.55 -44.65 9.06
C SER A 190 -19.39 -44.30 7.57
N ALA A 191 -20.27 -43.46 7.03
CA ALA A 191 -20.30 -43.05 5.62
C ALA A 191 -19.90 -41.57 5.42
N ILE A 192 -19.45 -40.90 6.49
CA ILE A 192 -19.07 -39.48 6.49
C ILE A 192 -17.55 -39.39 6.58
N GLY A 193 -16.93 -38.56 5.72
CA GLY A 193 -15.48 -38.55 5.51
C GLY A 193 -14.72 -37.53 6.36
N SER A 194 -15.40 -36.56 6.98
CA SER A 194 -14.74 -35.57 7.84
C SER A 194 -15.68 -34.96 8.88
N CYS A 195 -15.08 -34.42 9.95
CA CYS A 195 -15.81 -33.68 10.97
C CYS A 195 -16.57 -32.45 10.40
N GLU A 196 -16.00 -31.78 9.39
CA GLU A 196 -16.65 -30.66 8.69
C GLU A 196 -17.94 -31.11 7.97
N GLU A 197 -17.94 -32.31 7.39
CA GLU A 197 -19.11 -32.92 6.74
C GLU A 197 -20.19 -33.28 7.75
N ALA A 198 -19.79 -33.89 8.86
CA ALA A 198 -20.70 -34.25 9.95
C ALA A 198 -21.38 -33.01 10.54
N ASN A 199 -20.60 -31.94 10.79
CA ASN A 199 -21.11 -30.66 11.28
C ASN A 199 -22.07 -30.00 10.30
N TRP A 200 -21.78 -30.04 9.01
CA TRP A 200 -22.68 -29.51 8.00
C TRP A 200 -24.02 -30.26 8.00
N TYR A 201 -24.02 -31.60 8.07
CA TYR A 201 -25.26 -32.38 8.15
C TYR A 201 -26.05 -32.12 9.44
N LEU A 202 -25.38 -31.99 10.58
CA LEU A 202 -26.01 -31.64 11.86
C LEU A 202 -26.79 -30.32 11.76
N GLN A 203 -26.22 -29.32 11.10
CA GLN A 203 -26.80 -27.97 11.00
C GLN A 203 -27.84 -27.83 9.87
N ASN A 204 -27.69 -28.59 8.77
CA ASN A 204 -28.44 -28.32 7.54
C ASN A 204 -29.47 -29.42 7.18
N CYS A 205 -29.45 -30.57 7.84
CA CYS A 205 -30.35 -31.68 7.52
C CYS A 205 -31.25 -32.09 8.69
N ALA A 206 -32.52 -32.37 8.40
CA ALA A 206 -33.50 -32.78 9.41
C ALA A 206 -33.12 -34.08 10.16
N TRP A 207 -32.29 -34.94 9.55
CA TRP A 207 -31.77 -36.16 10.18
C TRP A 207 -30.40 -35.95 10.85
N GLY A 208 -29.81 -34.76 10.76
CA GLY A 208 -28.48 -34.43 11.26
C GLY A 208 -28.30 -34.66 12.76
N GLY A 209 -29.32 -34.36 13.56
CA GLY A 209 -29.32 -34.64 15.01
C GLY A 209 -29.28 -36.13 15.38
N LYS A 210 -29.30 -37.05 14.41
CA LYS A 210 -29.04 -38.48 14.65
C LYS A 210 -27.55 -38.85 14.55
N LEU A 211 -26.71 -37.90 14.14
CA LEU A 211 -25.25 -38.06 14.11
C LEU A 211 -24.60 -37.68 15.44
N ASP A 212 -25.26 -36.84 16.22
CA ASP A 212 -24.89 -36.44 17.59
C ASP A 212 -25.67 -37.32 18.57
N ARG A 213 -24.97 -38.29 19.19
CA ARG A 213 -25.62 -39.38 19.94
C ARG A 213 -25.98 -38.97 21.36
N ASP A 214 -25.13 -38.19 21.99
CA ASP A 214 -25.25 -37.70 23.36
C ASP A 214 -25.76 -36.26 23.45
N ASN A 215 -25.96 -35.61 22.29
CA ASN A 215 -26.62 -34.33 22.12
C ASN A 215 -25.85 -33.17 22.75
N ASP A 216 -24.52 -33.22 22.62
CA ASP A 216 -23.58 -32.20 23.10
C ASP A 216 -23.22 -31.17 22.02
N GLY A 217 -23.71 -31.37 20.78
CA GLY A 217 -23.44 -30.53 19.62
C GLY A 217 -22.28 -31.03 18.74
N ILE A 218 -21.69 -32.19 19.05
CA ILE A 218 -20.56 -32.78 18.31
C ILE A 218 -21.06 -34.04 17.57
N PRO A 219 -21.24 -33.97 16.24
CA PRO A 219 -21.71 -35.11 15.47
C PRO A 219 -20.57 -36.08 15.18
N CYS A 220 -20.84 -37.38 15.26
CA CYS A 220 -19.90 -38.44 14.93
C CYS A 220 -18.56 -38.31 15.69
N GLU A 221 -18.56 -38.31 17.03
CA GLU A 221 -17.40 -38.09 17.90
C GLU A 221 -16.12 -38.86 17.51
N SER A 222 -16.24 -40.08 16.98
CA SER A 222 -15.10 -40.84 16.49
C SER A 222 -14.36 -40.20 15.29
N LEU A 223 -14.95 -39.17 14.68
CA LEU A 223 -14.50 -38.44 13.50
C LEU A 223 -14.09 -36.98 13.82
N CYS A 224 -14.48 -36.42 14.97
CA CYS A 224 -14.37 -34.99 15.29
C CYS A 224 -13.24 -34.63 16.30
#